data_AF-A0A3R7Q2T6-F1
#
_entry.id   AF-A0A3R7Q2T6-F1
#
_cell.length_a   1.000
_cell.length_b   1.000
_cell.length_c   1.000
_cell.angle_alpha   90.00
_cell.angle_beta   90.00
_cell.angle_gamma   90.00
#
_symmetry.space_group_name_H-M   'P 1'
#
loop_
_entity.id
_entity.type
_entity.pdbx_description
1 polymer ?
#
loop_
_entity_poly.entity_id
_entity_poly.type
_entity_poly.pdbx_seq_one_letter_code
_entity_poly.pdbx_strand_id
1 'polypeptide(L)'
;MNEPDFITIPSAEIHCYGKKYDNDGIWHIVANGLPLDFASADDQETAPQLVQRAKDAGAYVTLAHPEWYSLTFEEAMTVSHAHGVEVYNHSCYFESGRGSGIAVADYLLQENHRINLTATDDSHFRVPDAGGGWVMVAASELSANAIIDSLKAGKYYSSTGVDILQFEQHDRKIHIECSPASHLCLAGSGNLAVYKTGTNITKAEFNLDNFKSDWFRLTLIDDSGHFAWSNPVWL
;
A
#
# COMPACT_ATOMS: atom_id res chain seq x y z
N MET A 1 3.45 21.84 -3.17
CA MET A 1 2.00 21.90 -2.88
C MET A 1 1.31 23.17 -3.38
N ASN A 2 2.02 24.28 -3.64
CA ASN A 2 1.42 25.51 -4.23
C ASN A 2 1.63 25.61 -5.76
N GLU A 3 1.79 24.48 -6.44
CA GLU A 3 1.91 24.46 -7.90
C GLU A 3 0.51 24.55 -8.53
N PRO A 4 0.35 25.28 -9.66
CA PRO A 4 -0.95 25.48 -10.28
C PRO A 4 -1.58 24.19 -10.83
N ASP A 5 -0.79 23.15 -11.02
CA ASP A 5 -1.18 21.82 -11.48
C ASP A 5 -1.27 20.79 -10.34
N PHE A 6 -1.21 21.23 -9.08
CA PHE A 6 -1.44 20.35 -7.93
C PHE A 6 -2.90 19.87 -7.91
N ILE A 7 -3.07 18.54 -7.93
CA ILE A 7 -4.40 17.91 -7.93
C ILE A 7 -4.76 17.47 -6.52
N THR A 8 -5.91 17.94 -6.05
CA THR A 8 -6.57 17.37 -4.87
C THR A 8 -7.58 16.32 -5.31
N ILE A 9 -7.46 15.11 -4.78
CA ILE A 9 -8.43 14.04 -4.94
C ILE A 9 -9.35 14.07 -3.72
N PRO A 10 -10.68 14.18 -3.89
CA PRO A 10 -11.61 14.04 -2.77
C PRO A 10 -11.47 12.66 -2.13
N SER A 11 -11.02 12.64 -0.88
CA SER A 11 -10.73 11.42 -0.13
C SER A 11 -11.25 11.57 1.30
N ALA A 12 -11.50 10.44 1.95
CA ALA A 12 -11.83 10.38 3.37
C ALA A 12 -11.28 9.12 4.00
N GLU A 13 -10.89 9.23 5.27
CA GLU A 13 -10.90 8.08 6.17
C GLU A 13 -12.35 7.89 6.62
N ILE A 14 -12.93 6.74 6.26
CA ILE A 14 -14.32 6.38 6.55
C ILE A 14 -14.36 5.34 7.67
N HIS A 15 -15.35 5.48 8.54
CA HIS A 15 -15.49 4.69 9.75
C HIS A 15 -16.84 4.00 9.82
N CYS A 16 -16.87 2.81 10.42
CA CYS A 16 -18.07 2.14 10.89
C CYS A 16 -17.74 1.36 12.18
N TYR A 17 -18.77 0.98 12.94
CA TYR A 17 -18.57 0.20 14.16
C TYR A 17 -18.21 -1.28 13.87
N GLY A 18 -17.85 -1.99 14.94
CA GLY A 18 -17.63 -3.43 14.91
C GLY A 18 -16.17 -3.85 14.86
N LYS A 19 -15.24 -2.93 15.12
CA LYS A 19 -13.82 -3.28 15.27
C LYS A 19 -13.57 -3.92 16.64
N LYS A 20 -12.85 -5.04 16.67
CA LYS A 20 -12.70 -5.85 17.90
C LYS A 20 -11.71 -5.25 18.90
N TYR A 21 -10.60 -4.71 18.40
CA TYR A 21 -9.45 -4.25 19.19
C TYR A 21 -9.18 -2.76 18.95
N ASP A 22 -10.20 -1.94 19.17
CA ASP A 22 -10.11 -0.49 19.11
C ASP A 22 -10.90 0.11 20.29
N ASN A 23 -10.46 1.26 20.81
CA ASN A 23 -11.08 1.86 22.00
C ASN A 23 -12.49 2.40 21.71
N ASP A 24 -12.71 2.93 20.51
CA ASP A 24 -14.00 3.46 20.07
C ASP A 24 -14.80 2.40 19.27
N GLY A 25 -14.19 1.23 19.04
CA GLY A 25 -14.79 0.11 18.32
C GLY A 25 -14.99 0.39 16.84
N ILE A 26 -14.23 1.33 16.27
CA ILE A 26 -14.39 1.80 14.90
C ILE A 26 -13.35 1.22 13.95
N TRP A 27 -13.78 0.99 12.71
CA TRP A 27 -12.91 0.68 11.59
C TRP A 27 -12.30 1.95 11.02
N HIS A 28 -11.10 1.80 10.47
CA HIS A 28 -10.37 2.85 9.77
C HIS A 28 -10.08 2.37 8.35
N ILE A 29 -10.74 2.99 7.38
CA ILE A 29 -10.67 2.62 5.96
C ILE A 29 -10.40 3.91 5.18
N VAL A 30 -9.41 3.93 4.31
CA VAL A 30 -9.13 5.10 3.46
C VAL A 30 -9.77 4.89 2.10
N ALA A 31 -10.54 5.86 1.64
CA ALA A 31 -11.19 5.86 0.34
C ALA A 31 -10.82 7.12 -0.45
N ASN A 32 -10.14 6.94 -1.57
CA ASN A 32 -9.66 8.01 -2.46
C ASN A 32 -10.51 8.09 -3.73
N GLY A 33 -10.99 9.28 -4.07
CA GLY A 33 -11.87 9.51 -5.22
C GLY A 33 -13.35 9.30 -4.89
N LEU A 34 -13.77 9.65 -3.67
CA LEU A 34 -15.16 9.59 -3.26
C LEU A 34 -15.97 10.76 -3.86
N PRO A 35 -17.28 10.57 -4.12
CA PRO A 35 -18.17 11.69 -4.40
C PRO A 35 -18.32 12.55 -3.14
N LEU A 36 -18.49 13.87 -3.32
CA LEU A 36 -18.53 14.84 -2.21
C LEU A 36 -19.73 14.65 -1.28
N ASP A 37 -20.78 13.97 -1.74
CA ASP A 37 -22.00 13.64 -1.00
C ASP A 37 -22.01 12.18 -0.49
N PHE A 38 -20.86 11.50 -0.47
CA PHE A 38 -20.75 10.16 0.13
C PHE A 38 -21.11 10.20 1.61
N ALA A 39 -22.23 9.56 1.97
CA ALA A 39 -22.72 9.54 3.33
C ALA A 39 -21.84 8.68 4.26
N SER A 40 -21.66 9.13 5.50
CA SER A 40 -21.10 8.33 6.59
C SER A 40 -21.89 7.04 6.79
N ALA A 41 -21.21 6.00 7.27
CA ALA A 41 -21.87 4.76 7.67
C ALA A 41 -22.89 5.01 8.78
N ASP A 42 -23.98 4.25 8.76
CA ASP A 42 -24.89 4.16 9.91
C ASP A 42 -24.41 3.08 10.90
N ASP A 43 -25.12 2.95 12.04
CA ASP A 43 -24.75 2.01 13.11
C ASP A 43 -24.87 0.52 12.71
N GLN A 44 -25.48 0.21 11.56
CA GLN A 44 -25.72 -1.15 11.08
C GLN A 44 -24.83 -1.55 9.91
N GLU A 45 -24.26 -0.58 9.19
CA GLU A 45 -23.33 -0.84 8.10
C GLU A 45 -22.02 -1.43 8.63
N THR A 46 -21.71 -2.63 8.15
CA THR A 46 -20.49 -3.36 8.51
C THR A 46 -19.31 -2.94 7.63
N ALA A 47 -18.08 -3.14 8.10
CA ALA A 47 -16.87 -2.82 7.32
C ALA A 47 -16.86 -3.44 5.90
N PRO A 48 -17.24 -4.71 5.68
CA PRO A 48 -17.33 -5.27 4.34
C PRO A 48 -18.32 -4.53 3.43
N GLN A 49 -19.47 -4.10 3.97
CA GLN A 49 -20.48 -3.33 3.25
C GLN A 49 -19.95 -1.93 2.91
N LEU A 50 -19.34 -1.24 3.88
CA LEU A 50 -18.77 0.09 3.70
C LEU A 50 -17.65 0.09 2.64
N VAL A 51 -16.74 -0.89 2.69
CA VAL A 51 -15.70 -1.08 1.66
C VAL A 51 -16.34 -1.26 0.28
N GLN A 52 -17.36 -2.12 0.16
CA GLN A 52 -18.02 -2.34 -1.12
C GLN A 52 -18.74 -1.08 -1.63
N ARG A 53 -19.45 -0.36 -0.76
CA ARG A 53 -20.15 0.89 -1.10
C ARG A 53 -19.17 1.97 -1.58
N ALA A 54 -18.03 2.13 -0.93
CA ALA A 54 -16.99 3.06 -1.36
C ALA A 54 -16.41 2.68 -2.73
N LYS A 55 -16.19 1.38 -2.98
CA LYS A 55 -15.74 0.88 -4.29
C LYS A 55 -16.78 1.12 -5.38
N ASP A 56 -18.06 0.85 -5.09
CA ASP A 56 -19.17 1.06 -6.04
C ASP A 56 -19.35 2.55 -6.37
N ALA A 57 -19.01 3.44 -5.43
CA ALA A 57 -18.93 4.89 -5.65
C ALA A 57 -17.71 5.32 -6.48
N GLY A 58 -16.83 4.38 -6.88
CA GLY A 58 -15.67 4.64 -7.71
C GLY A 58 -14.39 4.96 -6.94
N ALA A 59 -14.34 4.80 -5.62
CA ALA A 59 -13.13 5.08 -4.86
C ALA A 59 -12.07 3.95 -4.98
N TYR A 60 -10.80 4.32 -4.85
CA TYR A 60 -9.71 3.42 -4.50
C TYR A 60 -9.68 3.27 -2.97
N VAL A 61 -9.74 2.04 -2.46
CA VAL A 61 -10.07 1.75 -1.05
C VAL A 61 -8.98 0.91 -0.42
N THR A 62 -8.41 1.36 0.68
CA THR A 62 -7.31 0.70 1.38
C THR A 62 -7.61 0.51 2.87
N LEU A 63 -7.06 -0.56 3.45
CA LEU A 63 -7.08 -0.76 4.90
C LEU A 63 -6.04 0.18 5.52
N ALA A 64 -6.51 1.11 6.36
CA ALA A 64 -5.66 2.10 6.99
C ALA A 64 -4.85 1.45 8.13
N HIS A 65 -3.57 1.85 8.26
CA HIS A 65 -2.65 1.62 9.38
C HIS A 65 -2.95 0.38 10.26
N PRO A 66 -2.98 -0.83 9.68
CA PRO A 66 -3.61 -1.97 10.33
C PRO A 66 -2.88 -2.47 11.60
N GLU A 67 -1.58 -2.19 11.74
CA GLU A 67 -0.84 -2.54 12.97
C GLU A 67 -1.18 -1.61 14.14
N TRP A 68 -1.54 -0.35 13.89
CA TRP A 68 -1.85 0.63 14.94
C TRP A 68 -2.98 0.14 15.86
N TYR A 69 -4.11 -0.26 15.25
CA TYR A 69 -5.30 -0.77 15.95
C TYR A 69 -5.38 -2.32 16.00
N SER A 70 -4.28 -3.03 15.74
CA SER A 70 -4.22 -4.51 15.83
C SER A 70 -5.27 -5.23 14.96
N LEU A 71 -5.30 -4.96 13.64
CA LEU A 71 -6.15 -5.70 12.70
C LEU A 71 -5.81 -7.20 12.73
N THR A 72 -6.80 -8.05 12.98
CA THR A 72 -6.57 -9.50 13.00
C THR A 72 -6.64 -10.12 11.61
N PHE A 73 -6.14 -11.35 11.49
CA PHE A 73 -6.31 -12.16 10.28
C PHE A 73 -7.79 -12.31 9.90
N GLU A 74 -8.65 -12.69 10.86
CA GLU A 74 -10.08 -12.90 10.61
C GLU A 74 -10.76 -11.61 10.17
N GLU A 75 -10.43 -10.48 10.82
CA GLU A 75 -10.92 -9.16 10.42
C GLU A 75 -10.47 -8.81 8.99
N ALA A 76 -9.19 -8.97 8.67
CA ALA A 76 -8.66 -8.72 7.34
C ALA A 76 -9.35 -9.55 6.24
N MET A 77 -9.68 -10.81 6.52
CA MET A 77 -10.40 -11.67 5.57
C MET A 77 -11.80 -11.12 5.23
N THR A 78 -12.49 -10.50 6.19
CA THR A 78 -13.84 -9.94 5.94
C THR A 78 -13.84 -8.77 4.96
N VAL A 79 -12.72 -8.04 4.86
CA VAL A 79 -12.54 -6.85 4.00
C VAL A 79 -11.53 -7.09 2.88
N SER A 80 -11.29 -8.36 2.56
CA SER A 80 -10.30 -8.81 1.55
C SER A 80 -10.59 -8.36 0.12
N HIS A 81 -11.79 -7.82 -0.14
CA HIS A 81 -12.17 -7.17 -1.39
C HIS A 81 -11.76 -5.69 -1.46
N ALA A 82 -11.11 -5.12 -0.44
CA ALA A 82 -10.43 -3.83 -0.56
C ALA A 82 -9.36 -3.87 -1.66
N HIS A 83 -8.94 -2.70 -2.15
CA HIS A 83 -7.94 -2.62 -3.21
C HIS A 83 -6.50 -2.72 -2.68
N GLY A 84 -6.26 -2.25 -1.45
CA GLY A 84 -4.91 -2.24 -0.89
C GLY A 84 -4.84 -2.23 0.63
N VAL A 85 -3.62 -2.27 1.15
CA VAL A 85 -3.28 -2.15 2.58
C VAL A 85 -2.20 -1.09 2.72
N GLU A 86 -2.30 -0.24 3.75
CA GLU A 86 -1.18 0.61 4.17
C GLU A 86 -0.09 -0.26 4.79
N VAL A 87 1.01 -0.47 4.07
CA VAL A 87 2.18 -1.22 4.56
C VAL A 87 3.16 -0.32 5.30
N TYR A 88 3.02 0.99 5.13
CA TYR A 88 3.71 2.02 5.89
C TYR A 88 2.77 3.18 6.19
N ASN A 89 2.66 3.56 7.46
CA ASN A 89 1.99 4.77 7.91
C ASN A 89 2.94 5.58 8.81
N HIS A 90 3.24 6.82 8.42
CA HIS A 90 4.29 7.61 9.05
C HIS A 90 3.92 8.08 10.46
N SER A 91 2.70 8.60 10.64
CA SER A 91 2.19 8.97 11.96
C SER A 91 2.21 7.80 12.93
N CYS A 92 1.71 6.63 12.53
CA CYS A 92 1.70 5.45 13.39
C CYS A 92 3.12 4.94 13.70
N TYR A 93 4.06 5.04 12.75
CA TYR A 93 5.48 4.76 12.97
C TYR A 93 6.04 5.65 14.09
N PHE A 94 5.81 6.96 14.01
CA PHE A 94 6.38 7.92 14.96
C PHE A 94 5.69 7.90 16.33
N GLU A 95 4.37 7.86 16.36
CA GLU A 95 3.59 8.04 17.59
C GLU A 95 3.48 6.75 18.43
N SER A 96 3.49 5.59 17.78
CA SER A 96 3.23 4.30 18.46
C SER A 96 4.22 3.19 18.14
N GLY A 97 5.15 3.40 17.20
CA GLY A 97 6.05 2.36 16.72
C GLY A 97 5.36 1.25 15.91
N ARG A 98 4.12 1.50 15.43
CA ARG A 98 3.26 0.53 14.72
C ARG A 98 2.93 1.00 13.31
N GLY A 99 3.97 1.37 12.58
CA GLY A 99 3.83 1.94 11.25
C GLY A 99 3.63 0.91 10.14
N SER A 100 3.67 -0.40 10.41
CA SER A 100 3.63 -1.40 9.34
C SER A 100 2.21 -1.90 9.06
N GLY A 101 2.03 -2.49 7.90
CA GLY A 101 0.90 -3.37 7.59
C GLY A 101 1.31 -4.58 6.76
N ILE A 102 2.62 -4.86 6.67
CA ILE A 102 3.13 -5.86 5.74
C ILE A 102 2.65 -7.27 6.06
N ALA A 103 2.48 -7.60 7.35
CA ALA A 103 1.95 -8.89 7.78
C ALA A 103 0.50 -9.10 7.30
N VAL A 104 -0.33 -8.05 7.36
CA VAL A 104 -1.71 -8.10 6.87
C VAL A 104 -1.76 -8.26 5.35
N ALA A 105 -0.90 -7.54 4.63
CA ALA A 105 -0.78 -7.72 3.19
C ALA A 105 -0.35 -9.15 2.84
N ASP A 106 0.65 -9.71 3.54
CA ASP A 106 1.11 -11.07 3.32
C ASP A 106 0.03 -12.11 3.66
N TYR A 107 -0.80 -11.91 4.70
CA TYR A 107 -1.96 -12.78 4.97
C TYR A 107 -2.93 -12.83 3.78
N LEU A 108 -3.31 -11.66 3.27
CA LEU A 108 -4.24 -11.56 2.15
C LEU A 108 -3.67 -12.20 0.88
N LEU A 109 -2.40 -11.96 0.57
CA LEU A 109 -1.74 -12.55 -0.59
C LEU A 109 -1.64 -14.07 -0.52
N GLN A 110 -1.39 -14.61 0.68
CA GLN A 110 -1.35 -16.06 0.92
C GLN A 110 -2.71 -16.72 0.75
N GLU A 111 -3.79 -16.00 1.08
CA GLU A 111 -5.17 -16.42 0.85
C GLU A 111 -5.68 -16.07 -0.57
N ASN A 112 -4.75 -15.80 -1.50
CA ASN A 112 -5.02 -15.51 -2.92
C ASN A 112 -5.81 -14.21 -3.19
N HIS A 113 -5.81 -13.26 -2.26
CA HIS A 113 -6.40 -11.95 -2.47
C HIS A 113 -5.38 -11.00 -3.12
N ARG A 114 -5.79 -10.38 -4.24
CA ARG A 114 -4.97 -9.44 -5.02
C ARG A 114 -4.97 -8.07 -4.37
N ILE A 115 -4.12 -7.88 -3.36
CA ILE A 115 -4.04 -6.64 -2.58
C ILE A 115 -2.83 -5.79 -3.01
N ASN A 116 -3.06 -4.50 -3.23
CA ASN A 116 -1.99 -3.54 -3.48
C ASN A 116 -1.40 -3.01 -2.16
N LEU A 117 -0.22 -2.40 -2.22
CA LEU A 117 0.50 -1.89 -1.06
C LEU A 117 0.55 -0.37 -1.12
N THR A 118 0.29 0.33 -0.03
CA THR A 118 0.36 1.80 0.05
C THR A 118 1.30 2.24 1.18
N ALA A 119 2.00 3.35 0.98
CA ALA A 119 2.69 4.08 2.03
C ALA A 119 2.06 5.47 2.16
N THR A 120 1.77 5.90 3.38
CA THR A 120 1.07 7.16 3.65
C THR A 120 1.69 7.89 4.83
N ASP A 121 1.41 9.19 4.87
CA ASP A 121 1.80 10.06 5.97
C ASP A 121 0.83 9.95 7.15
N ASP A 122 -0.47 10.03 6.85
CA ASP A 122 -1.54 10.23 7.84
C ASP A 122 -1.29 11.48 8.72
N SER A 123 -0.96 12.59 8.05
CA SER A 123 -0.49 13.80 8.72
C SER A 123 -1.57 14.44 9.59
N HIS A 124 -1.24 14.65 10.85
CA HIS A 124 -2.03 15.44 11.80
C HIS A 124 -1.36 16.78 12.12
N PHE A 125 -0.14 17.01 11.61
CA PHE A 125 0.69 18.19 11.85
C PHE A 125 0.98 18.44 13.34
N ARG A 126 0.97 17.36 14.13
CA ARG A 126 1.29 17.39 15.58
C ARG A 126 2.76 17.05 15.83
N VAL A 127 3.29 16.19 14.97
CA VAL A 127 4.70 15.82 14.88
C VAL A 127 5.16 16.10 13.43
N PRO A 128 6.43 15.87 13.08
CA PRO A 128 6.90 15.93 11.69
C PRO A 128 6.33 14.78 10.84
N ASP A 129 5.00 14.64 10.81
CA ASP A 129 4.23 13.53 10.22
C ASP A 129 3.89 13.72 8.74
N ALA A 130 4.59 14.62 8.04
CA ALA A 130 4.36 14.89 6.62
C ALA A 130 5.60 14.58 5.78
N GLY A 131 5.41 13.95 4.63
CA GLY A 131 6.47 13.56 3.71
C GLY A 131 7.29 12.35 4.14
N GLY A 132 6.74 11.46 4.97
CA GLY A 132 7.36 10.21 5.39
C GLY A 132 6.96 8.99 4.56
N GLY A 133 5.76 8.98 3.96
CA GLY A 133 5.27 7.88 3.13
C GLY A 133 4.37 8.35 1.99
N TRP A 134 4.60 7.83 0.79
CA TRP A 134 3.81 8.18 -0.39
C TRP A 134 3.77 7.05 -1.43
N VAL A 135 2.95 7.25 -2.47
CA VAL A 135 2.92 6.42 -3.66
C VAL A 135 3.38 7.20 -4.88
N MET A 136 4.12 6.54 -5.76
CA MET A 136 4.58 7.07 -7.04
C MET A 136 3.77 6.42 -8.16
N VAL A 137 2.88 7.21 -8.77
CA VAL A 137 1.81 6.70 -9.64
C VAL A 137 2.17 6.86 -11.12
N ALA A 138 2.12 5.77 -11.88
CA ALA A 138 2.26 5.78 -13.33
C ALA A 138 0.88 6.04 -13.98
N ALA A 139 0.42 7.29 -13.93
CA ALA A 139 -0.81 7.76 -14.58
C ALA A 139 -0.57 8.12 -16.05
N SER A 140 -1.58 7.96 -16.91
CA SER A 140 -1.48 8.32 -18.34
C SER A 140 -1.39 9.83 -18.57
N GLU A 141 -1.91 10.61 -17.62
CA GLU A 141 -1.90 12.07 -17.61
C GLU A 141 -2.04 12.57 -16.17
N LEU A 142 -1.73 13.85 -15.96
CA LEU A 142 -1.92 14.52 -14.68
C LEU A 142 -3.39 14.91 -14.52
N SER A 143 -4.25 13.94 -14.16
CA SER A 143 -5.66 14.15 -13.83
C SER A 143 -6.10 13.23 -12.69
N ALA A 144 -7.07 13.67 -11.87
CA ALA A 144 -7.56 12.89 -10.72
C ALA A 144 -8.07 11.49 -11.14
N ASN A 145 -8.81 11.42 -12.25
CA ASN A 145 -9.34 10.17 -12.78
C ASN A 145 -8.22 9.23 -13.22
N ALA A 146 -7.24 9.72 -13.98
CA ALA A 146 -6.11 8.90 -14.43
C ALA A 146 -5.27 8.37 -13.26
N ILE A 147 -5.10 9.18 -12.20
CA ILE A 147 -4.42 8.76 -10.96
C ILE A 147 -5.21 7.64 -10.27
N ILE A 148 -6.51 7.83 -10.03
CA ILE A 148 -7.37 6.82 -9.39
C ILE A 148 -7.41 5.51 -10.20
N ASP A 149 -7.53 5.59 -11.51
CA ASP A 149 -7.54 4.41 -12.38
C ASP A 149 -6.20 3.66 -12.31
N SER A 150 -5.06 4.37 -12.28
CA SER A 150 -3.75 3.75 -12.09
C SER A 150 -3.57 3.14 -10.71
N LEU A 151 -4.10 3.76 -9.65
CA LEU A 151 -4.08 3.18 -8.29
C LEU A 151 -4.86 1.87 -8.24
N LYS A 152 -6.09 1.84 -8.77
CA LYS A 152 -6.91 0.62 -8.84
C LYS A 152 -6.24 -0.48 -9.67
N ALA A 153 -5.55 -0.11 -10.75
CA ALA A 153 -4.81 -1.03 -11.60
C ALA A 153 -3.46 -1.49 -11.01
N GLY A 154 -3.07 -0.99 -9.83
CA GLY A 154 -1.77 -1.32 -9.22
C GLY A 154 -0.57 -0.72 -9.95
N LYS A 155 -0.77 0.29 -10.81
CA LYS A 155 0.28 0.96 -11.61
C LYS A 155 1.00 2.03 -10.79
N TYR A 156 1.59 1.63 -9.69
CA TYR A 156 2.34 2.51 -8.81
C TYR A 156 3.28 1.69 -7.91
N TYR A 157 4.19 2.38 -7.21
CA TYR A 157 4.95 1.80 -6.10
C TYR A 157 4.83 2.69 -4.86
N SER A 158 5.05 2.11 -3.68
CA SER A 158 5.06 2.83 -2.40
C SER A 158 6.49 3.16 -1.99
N SER A 159 6.72 4.29 -1.34
CA SER A 159 8.05 4.74 -0.96
C SER A 159 8.05 5.56 0.34
N THR A 160 9.19 5.50 1.03
CA THR A 160 9.57 6.44 2.10
C THR A 160 10.86 7.20 1.75
N GLY A 161 11.27 7.20 0.47
CA GLY A 161 12.49 7.89 0.00
C GLY A 161 13.31 7.15 -1.06
N VAL A 162 13.00 5.88 -1.35
CA VAL A 162 13.69 5.11 -2.39
C VAL A 162 12.91 5.17 -3.71
N ASP A 163 13.61 5.36 -4.83
CA ASP A 163 12.99 5.40 -6.15
C ASP A 163 13.13 4.08 -6.89
N ILE A 164 12.03 3.60 -7.47
CA ILE A 164 12.02 2.53 -8.46
C ILE A 164 11.90 3.20 -9.83
N LEU A 165 13.01 3.28 -10.55
CA LEU A 165 13.11 3.96 -11.84
C LEU A 165 12.67 3.07 -12.99
N GLN A 166 12.91 1.77 -12.87
CA GLN A 166 12.50 0.76 -13.84
C GLN A 166 12.19 -0.55 -13.12
N PHE A 167 11.07 -1.15 -13.47
CA PHE A 167 10.68 -2.49 -13.05
C PHE A 167 10.14 -3.20 -14.29
N GLU A 168 10.92 -4.14 -14.82
CA GLU A 168 10.53 -4.90 -16.00
C GLU A 168 10.62 -6.39 -15.74
N GLN A 169 9.64 -7.12 -16.28
CA GLN A 169 9.66 -8.56 -16.35
C GLN A 169 9.74 -9.00 -17.81
N HIS A 170 10.79 -9.76 -18.14
CA HIS A 170 10.95 -10.45 -19.42
C HIS A 170 11.06 -11.94 -19.13
N ASP A 171 10.06 -12.72 -19.53
CA ASP A 171 9.92 -14.14 -19.20
C ASP A 171 10.00 -14.41 -17.68
N ARG A 172 11.02 -15.16 -17.24
CA ARG A 172 11.34 -15.47 -15.83
C ARG A 172 12.39 -14.54 -15.24
N LYS A 173 12.72 -13.42 -15.90
CA LYS A 173 13.74 -12.47 -15.43
C LYS A 173 13.11 -11.14 -15.04
N ILE A 174 13.50 -10.63 -13.88
CA ILE A 174 13.12 -9.31 -13.39
C ILE A 174 14.34 -8.39 -13.47
N HIS A 175 14.20 -7.26 -14.16
CA HIS A 175 15.19 -6.19 -14.23
C HIS A 175 14.70 -4.98 -13.44
N ILE A 176 15.52 -4.52 -12.49
CA ILE A 176 15.24 -3.38 -11.63
C ILE A 176 16.31 -2.32 -11.82
N GLU A 177 15.89 -1.06 -12.00
CA GLU A 177 16.73 0.12 -11.82
C GLU A 177 16.14 1.01 -10.73
N CYS A 178 16.97 1.52 -9.83
CA CYS A 178 16.53 2.24 -8.65
C CYS A 178 17.52 3.33 -8.22
N SER A 179 17.09 4.21 -7.30
CA SER A 179 18.03 5.03 -6.53
C SER A 179 18.98 4.11 -5.71
N PRO A 180 20.15 4.60 -5.26
CA PRO A 180 21.10 3.79 -4.52
C PRO A 180 20.46 3.04 -3.34
N ALA A 181 20.49 1.72 -3.40
CA ALA A 181 19.95 0.82 -2.39
C ALA A 181 21.06 -0.06 -1.78
N SER A 182 20.83 -0.54 -0.57
CA SER A 182 21.69 -1.48 0.15
C SER A 182 21.12 -2.91 0.11
N HIS A 183 19.80 -3.03 -0.06
CA HIS A 183 19.07 -4.29 -0.10
C HIS A 183 17.93 -4.27 -1.12
N LEU A 184 17.79 -5.36 -1.87
CA LEU A 184 16.64 -5.66 -2.73
C LEU A 184 16.16 -7.07 -2.44
N CYS A 185 14.87 -7.26 -2.24
CA CYS A 185 14.27 -8.57 -1.97
C CYS A 185 13.00 -8.76 -2.78
N LEU A 186 12.90 -9.88 -3.50
CA LEU A 186 11.63 -10.40 -3.98
C LEU A 186 11.13 -11.42 -2.98
N ALA A 187 10.05 -11.07 -2.28
CA ALA A 187 9.33 -11.97 -1.37
C ALA A 187 8.13 -12.59 -2.09
N GLY A 188 7.92 -13.90 -1.94
CA GLY A 188 6.76 -14.62 -2.46
C GLY A 188 6.05 -15.40 -1.36
N SER A 189 5.21 -16.36 -1.75
CA SER A 189 4.44 -17.20 -0.84
C SER A 189 5.31 -17.91 0.22
N GLY A 190 4.82 -17.91 1.45
CA GLY A 190 5.46 -18.58 2.58
C GLY A 190 6.74 -17.85 3.00
N ASN A 191 7.84 -18.59 3.10
CA ASN A 191 9.16 -18.06 3.42
C ASN A 191 10.02 -17.80 2.16
N LEU A 192 9.44 -17.94 0.97
CA LEU A 192 10.19 -17.84 -0.27
C LEU A 192 10.69 -16.41 -0.48
N ALA A 193 12.00 -16.26 -0.62
CA ALA A 193 12.61 -15.00 -0.95
C ALA A 193 13.87 -15.18 -1.80
N VAL A 194 14.11 -14.25 -2.72
CA VAL A 194 15.41 -14.07 -3.37
C VAL A 194 15.84 -12.62 -3.20
N TYR A 195 17.09 -12.38 -2.86
CA TYR A 195 17.55 -11.04 -2.51
C TYR A 195 18.96 -10.76 -3.01
N LYS A 196 19.30 -9.48 -3.04
CA LYS A 196 20.65 -8.96 -3.25
C LYS A 196 20.96 -7.94 -2.17
N THR A 197 22.17 -7.98 -1.66
CA THR A 197 22.71 -7.01 -0.71
C THR A 197 24.02 -6.44 -1.25
N GLY A 198 24.33 -5.21 -0.85
CA GLY A 198 25.52 -4.53 -1.30
C GLY A 198 25.52 -3.07 -0.87
N THR A 199 26.37 -2.27 -1.52
CA THR A 199 26.44 -0.83 -1.30
C THR A 199 26.18 -0.14 -2.63
N ASN A 200 25.33 0.90 -2.62
CA ASN A 200 24.98 1.68 -3.82
C ASN A 200 24.51 0.81 -5.00
N ILE A 201 23.67 -0.21 -4.74
CA ILE A 201 23.03 -0.98 -5.80
C ILE A 201 22.06 -0.05 -6.52
N THR A 202 22.27 0.16 -7.81
CA THR A 202 21.38 0.96 -8.68
C THR A 202 20.71 0.12 -9.76
N LYS A 203 21.17 -1.13 -9.96
CA LYS A 203 20.62 -2.11 -10.91
C LYS A 203 20.67 -3.52 -10.35
N ALA A 204 19.65 -4.32 -10.63
CA ALA A 204 19.60 -5.73 -10.24
C ALA A 204 18.81 -6.58 -11.23
N GLU A 205 19.29 -7.80 -11.48
CA GLU A 205 18.54 -8.85 -12.20
C GLU A 205 18.23 -10.02 -11.25
N PHE A 206 16.98 -10.48 -11.24
CA PHE A 206 16.53 -11.70 -10.56
C PHE A 206 16.07 -12.74 -11.59
N ASN A 207 16.42 -14.00 -11.37
CA ASN A 207 15.90 -15.14 -12.14
C ASN A 207 14.88 -15.89 -11.27
N LEU A 208 13.69 -16.10 -11.83
CA LEU A 208 12.56 -16.75 -11.19
C LEU A 208 12.32 -18.21 -11.64
N ASP A 209 13.25 -18.84 -12.35
CA ASP A 209 13.12 -20.23 -12.83
C ASP A 209 12.85 -21.24 -11.69
N ASN A 210 13.40 -20.99 -10.51
CA ASN A 210 13.19 -21.80 -9.30
C ASN A 210 12.32 -21.11 -8.24
N PHE A 211 11.66 -20.00 -8.60
CA PHE A 211 10.81 -19.24 -7.69
C PHE A 211 9.40 -19.84 -7.69
N LYS A 212 9.13 -20.72 -6.72
CA LYS A 212 7.88 -21.48 -6.60
C LYS A 212 6.82 -20.68 -5.84
N SER A 213 6.32 -19.63 -6.46
CA SER A 213 5.17 -18.86 -5.97
C SER A 213 4.39 -18.28 -7.13
N ASP A 214 3.08 -18.12 -6.94
CA ASP A 214 2.17 -17.52 -7.92
C ASP A 214 2.19 -15.99 -7.88
N TRP A 215 2.92 -15.41 -6.93
CA TRP A 215 3.13 -13.97 -6.84
C TRP A 215 4.47 -13.63 -6.20
N PHE A 216 4.94 -12.41 -6.41
CA PHE A 216 6.03 -11.83 -5.64
C PHE A 216 5.82 -10.34 -5.44
N ARG A 217 6.44 -9.77 -4.40
CA ARG A 217 6.56 -8.32 -4.19
C ARG A 217 8.01 -7.93 -4.00
N LEU A 218 8.39 -6.79 -4.55
CA LEU A 218 9.73 -6.23 -4.39
C LEU A 218 9.76 -5.30 -3.16
N THR A 219 10.83 -5.40 -2.38
CA THR A 219 11.18 -4.44 -1.33
C THR A 219 12.62 -3.98 -1.53
N LEU A 220 12.81 -2.66 -1.55
CA LEU A 220 14.11 -2.00 -1.57
C LEU A 220 14.35 -1.35 -0.21
N ILE A 221 15.62 -1.30 0.20
CA ILE A 221 16.06 -0.55 1.39
C ILE A 221 17.35 0.20 1.02
N ASP A 222 17.45 1.48 1.38
CA ASP A 222 18.69 2.25 1.25
C ASP A 222 19.58 2.16 2.52
N ASP A 223 20.73 2.84 2.52
CA ASP A 223 21.62 2.88 3.69
C ASP A 223 21.08 3.76 4.84
N SER A 224 20.05 4.57 4.59
CA SER A 224 19.39 5.44 5.59
C SER A 224 18.16 4.77 6.22
N GLY A 225 17.78 3.58 5.76
CA GLY A 225 16.61 2.85 6.22
C GLY A 225 15.30 3.31 5.58
N HIS A 226 15.34 4.03 4.45
CA HIS A 226 14.15 4.26 3.64
C HIS A 226 13.83 3.02 2.80
N PHE A 227 12.55 2.88 2.46
CA PHE A 227 12.03 1.75 1.72
C PHE A 227 11.36 2.16 0.42
N ALA A 228 11.28 1.21 -0.50
CA ALA A 228 10.26 1.20 -1.54
C ALA A 228 9.66 -0.21 -1.69
N TRP A 229 8.38 -0.27 -2.05
CA TRP A 229 7.65 -1.52 -2.27
C TRP A 229 6.93 -1.47 -3.61
N SER A 230 7.08 -2.50 -4.43
CA SER A 230 6.18 -2.71 -5.57
C SER A 230 4.84 -3.23 -5.08
N ASN A 231 3.78 -3.05 -5.88
CA ASN A 231 2.61 -3.91 -5.76
C ASN A 231 2.98 -5.38 -6.08
N PRO A 232 2.21 -6.36 -5.61
CA PRO A 232 2.45 -7.76 -5.92
C PRO A 232 2.25 -8.05 -7.41
N VAL A 233 3.23 -8.72 -8.00
CA VAL A 233 3.18 -9.21 -9.38
C VAL A 233 2.75 -10.67 -9.34
N TRP A 234 1.64 -10.98 -10.01
CA TRP A 234 1.11 -12.33 -10.14
C TRP A 234 1.71 -13.01 -11.38
N LEU A 235 2.16 -14.25 -11.23
CA LEU A 235 2.95 -15.02 -12.20
C LEU A 235 2.12 -15.99 -13.04
#